data_AF-A0A2V0QT55-F1
#
_entry.id   AF-A0A2V0QT55-F1
#
_cell.length_a   1.000
_cell.length_b   1.000
_cell.length_c   1.000
_cell.angle_alpha   90.00
_cell.angle_beta   90.00
_cell.angle_gamma   90.00
#
_symmetry.space_group_name_H-M   'P 1'
#
loop_
_entity.id
_entity.type
_entity.pdbx_description
1 polymer ?
#
loop_
_entity_poly.entity_id
_entity_poly.type
_entity_poly.pdbx_seq_one_letter_code
_entity_poly.pdbx_strand_id
1 'polypeptide(L)'
;MYLYVLKSDVLKRVPPELLVAFGKPVHAFDLVLSPERALSREDINAVLKNLDSQGYHLQMPPAEDEYIEHLPEELLRRNDPM
;
A
#
# COMPACT_ATOMS: atom_id res chain seq x y z
N MET A 1 -3.21 -4.19 -1.75
CA MET A 1 -2.10 -4.09 -0.77
C MET A 1 -1.16 -5.25 -1.01
N TYR A 2 0.15 -5.03 -0.99
CA TYR A 2 1.15 -6.08 -1.19
C TYR A 2 2.14 -6.10 -0.02
N LEU A 3 2.61 -7.29 0.35
CA LEU A 3 3.62 -7.49 1.37
C LEU A 3 4.87 -8.11 0.73
N TYR A 4 5.98 -7.39 0.80
CA TYR A 4 7.28 -7.85 0.30
C TYR A 4 8.03 -8.49 1.45
N VAL A 5 8.59 -9.67 1.20
CA VAL A 5 9.38 -10.45 2.16
C VAL A 5 10.53 -11.15 1.44
N LEU A 6 11.58 -11.49 2.18
CA LEU A 6 12.63 -12.35 1.66
C LEU A 6 12.11 -13.76 1.43
N LYS A 7 12.38 -14.33 0.26
CA LYS A 7 11.94 -15.69 -0.10
C LYS A 7 12.37 -16.75 0.92
N SER A 8 13.54 -16.57 1.53
CA SER A 8 14.08 -17.47 2.56
C SER A 8 13.33 -17.41 3.90
N ASP A 9 12.84 -16.22 4.27
CA ASP A 9 12.17 -15.97 5.55
C ASP A 9 10.65 -16.14 5.46
N VAL A 10 10.07 -16.00 4.27
CA VAL A 10 8.62 -16.07 4.03
C VAL A 10 7.91 -15.09 4.97
N LEU A 11 7.16 -15.56 5.97
CA LEU A 11 6.45 -14.69 6.92
C LEU A 11 7.08 -14.66 8.31
N LYS A 12 8.25 -15.29 8.51
CA LYS A 12 8.85 -15.46 9.85
C LYS A 12 9.21 -14.13 10.52
N ARG A 13 9.59 -13.14 9.73
CA ARG A 13 9.99 -11.81 10.22
C ARG A 13 8.83 -10.82 10.28
N VAL A 14 7.64 -11.23 9.87
CA VAL A 14 6.47 -10.35 9.84
C VAL A 14 5.79 -10.40 11.22
N PRO A 15 5.59 -9.26 11.90
CA PRO A 15 4.89 -9.23 13.17
C PRO A 15 3.47 -9.81 13.05
N PRO A 16 3.00 -10.60 14.04
CA PRO A 16 1.69 -11.22 13.99
C PRO A 16 0.57 -10.18 13.93
N GLU A 17 0.73 -9.04 14.59
CA GLU A 17 -0.24 -7.93 14.55
C GLU A 17 -0.43 -7.38 13.12
N LEU A 18 0.65 -7.31 12.34
CA LEU A 18 0.60 -6.88 10.96
C LEU A 18 -0.07 -7.92 10.07
N LEU A 19 0.15 -9.21 10.34
CA LEU A 19 -0.55 -10.29 9.64
C LEU A 19 -2.06 -10.28 9.94
N VAL A 20 -2.46 -9.96 11.16
CA VAL A 20 -3.88 -9.82 11.52
C VAL A 20 -4.54 -8.70 10.71
N ALA A 21 -3.88 -7.54 10.62
CA ALA A 21 -4.38 -6.42 9.81
C ALA A 21 -4.35 -6.72 8.29
N PHE A 22 -3.34 -7.46 7.83
CA PHE A 22 -3.21 -7.86 6.42
C PHE A 22 -4.20 -8.96 6.01
N GLY A 23 -4.65 -9.78 6.96
CA GLY A 23 -5.46 -10.95 6.71
C GLY A 23 -4.64 -12.15 6.25
N LYS A 24 -5.25 -13.08 5.50
CA LYS A 24 -4.57 -14.30 5.03
C LYS A 24 -3.75 -13.99 3.76
N PRO A 25 -2.41 -13.93 3.83
CA PRO A 25 -1.61 -13.67 2.64
C PRO A 25 -1.66 -14.85 1.67
N VAL A 26 -1.65 -14.52 0.38
CA VAL A 26 -1.46 -15.46 -0.72
C VAL A 26 -0.20 -15.08 -1.47
N HIS A 27 0.58 -16.08 -1.89
CA HIS A 27 1.75 -15.83 -2.73
C HIS A 27 1.28 -15.28 -4.08
N ALA A 28 1.81 -14.12 -4.46
CA ALA A 28 1.47 -13.48 -5.72
C ALA A 28 2.47 -13.86 -6.81
N PHE A 29 3.74 -13.54 -6.62
CA PHE A 29 4.84 -13.89 -7.52
C PHE A 29 6.19 -13.67 -6.81
N ASP A 30 7.24 -14.28 -7.36
CA ASP A 30 8.62 -14.01 -6.96
C ASP A 30 9.23 -12.92 -7.83
N LEU A 31 10.00 -12.03 -7.22
CA LEU A 31 10.64 -10.91 -7.89
C LEU A 31 12.10 -10.82 -7.49
N VAL A 32 12.99 -10.66 -8.46
CA VAL A 32 14.36 -10.22 -8.19
C VAL A 32 14.32 -8.71 -7.95
N LEU A 33 14.65 -8.31 -6.72
CA LEU A 33 14.79 -6.92 -6.32
C LEU A 33 16.21 -6.46 -6.64
N SER A 34 16.32 -5.37 -7.39
CA SER A 34 17.59 -4.76 -7.79
C SER A 34 17.39 -3.24 -7.73
N PRO A 35 18.39 -2.46 -7.30
CA PRO A 35 18.23 -1.00 -7.16
C PRO A 35 17.88 -0.30 -8.49
N GLU A 36 18.23 -0.90 -9.62
CA GLU A 36 17.91 -0.39 -10.97
C GLU A 36 16.48 -0.72 -11.42
N ARG A 37 15.75 -1.56 -10.68
CA ARG A 37 14.40 -2.00 -11.04
C ARG A 37 13.36 -1.00 -10.55
N ALA A 38 12.67 -0.36 -11.49
CA ALA A 38 11.52 0.47 -11.16
C ALA A 38 10.31 -0.37 -10.74
N LEU A 39 9.70 -0.04 -9.60
CA LEU A 39 8.40 -0.56 -9.18
C LEU A 39 7.32 0.49 -9.50
N SER A 40 6.14 0.06 -9.95
CA SER A 40 5.09 1.00 -10.40
C SER A 40 4.41 1.78 -9.28
N ARG A 41 4.47 1.27 -8.05
CA ARG A 41 3.68 1.79 -6.91
C ARG A 41 4.50 2.09 -5.67
N GLU A 42 5.79 1.74 -5.67
CA GLU A 42 6.65 1.86 -4.49
C GLU A 42 8.06 2.31 -4.90
N ASP A 43 8.81 2.90 -3.97
CA ASP A 43 10.24 3.14 -4.17
C ASP A 43 11.07 1.89 -3.86
N ILE A 44 11.87 1.45 -4.82
CA ILE A 44 12.67 0.23 -4.68
C ILE A 44 13.71 0.33 -3.57
N ASN A 45 14.28 1.51 -3.32
CA ASN A 45 15.28 1.70 -2.29
C ASN A 45 14.64 1.62 -0.89
N ALA A 46 13.44 2.17 -0.74
CA ALA A 46 12.65 2.04 0.48
C ALA A 46 12.26 0.58 0.77
N VAL A 47 11.88 -0.18 -0.26
CA VAL A 47 11.62 -1.63 -0.14
C VAL A 47 12.88 -2.36 0.34
N LEU A 48 14.01 -2.17 -0.35
CA LEU A 48 15.27 -2.81 -0.01
C LEU A 48 15.73 -2.48 1.42
N LYS A 49 15.65 -1.20 1.81
CA LYS A 49 16.00 -0.75 3.15
C LYS A 49 15.12 -1.38 4.22
N ASN A 50 13.81 -1.46 4.00
CA ASN A 50 12.89 -2.05 4.96
C ASN A 50 13.09 -3.57 5.06
N LEU A 51 13.34 -4.25 3.95
CA LEU A 51 13.66 -5.68 3.96
C LEU A 51 14.95 -5.96 4.74
N ASP A 52 15.98 -5.12 4.61
CA ASP A 52 17.23 -5.27 5.35
C ASP A 52 17.06 -4.98 6.85
N SER A 53 16.39 -3.88 7.20
CA SER A 53 16.28 -3.42 8.59
C SER A 53 15.25 -4.19 9.43
N GLN A 54 14.08 -4.51 8.88
CA GLN A 54 12.97 -5.15 9.62
C GLN A 54 12.48 -6.47 9.02
N GLY A 55 12.93 -6.84 7.81
CA GLY A 55 12.62 -8.14 7.19
C GLY A 55 11.33 -8.19 6.36
N TYR A 56 10.59 -7.09 6.27
CA TYR A 56 9.38 -6.98 5.46
C TYR A 56 9.12 -5.53 5.01
N HIS A 57 8.30 -5.36 3.98
CA HIS A 57 7.82 -4.05 3.54
C HIS A 57 6.34 -4.15 3.14
N LEU A 58 5.50 -3.26 3.67
CA LEU A 58 4.06 -3.21 3.39
C LEU A 58 3.76 -2.06 2.43
N GLN A 59 3.22 -2.37 1.25
CA GLN A 59 2.73 -1.37 0.30
C GLN A 59 1.31 -0.97 0.64
N MET A 60 1.14 0.25 1.13
CA MET A 60 -0.16 0.85 1.35
C MET A 60 -0.82 1.22 0.01
N PRO A 61 -2.17 1.18 -0.10
CA PRO A 61 -2.85 1.80 -1.23
C PRO A 61 -2.53 3.30 -1.26
N PRO A 62 -2.48 3.93 -2.44
CA PRO A 62 -2.44 5.39 -2.51
C PRO A 62 -3.64 5.94 -1.73
N ALA A 63 -3.44 7.05 -1.02
CA ALA A 63 -4.56 7.76 -0.44
C ALA A 63 -5.55 8.06 -1.57
N GLU A 64 -6.83 7.72 -1.36
CA GLU A 64 -7.86 8.24 -2.24
C GLU A 64 -7.77 9.76 -2.13
N ASP A 65 -7.52 10.46 -3.24
CA ASP A 65 -7.74 11.90 -3.28
C ASP A 65 -9.16 12.10 -2.72
N GLU A 66 -9.26 12.87 -1.62
CA GLU A 66 -10.55 13.38 -1.14
C GLU A 66 -11.09 14.22 -2.29
N TYR A 67 -11.83 13.58 -3.19
CA TYR A 67 -12.58 14.24 -4.23
C TYR A 67 -13.75 14.89 -3.50
N ILE A 68 -13.47 15.99 -2.82
CA ILE A 68 -14.49 16.94 -2.41
C ILE A 68 -15.05 17.45 -3.73
N GLU A 69 -16.11 16.79 -4.20
CA GLU A 69 -16.97 17.34 -5.22
C GLU A 69 -17.51 18.65 -4.64
N HIS A 70 -16.84 19.76 -4.94
CA HIS A 70 -17.42 21.08 -4.77
C HIS A 70 -18.63 21.15 -5.69
N LEU A 71 -19.78 20.72 -5.19
CA LEU A 71 -21.06 20.97 -5.82
C LEU A 71 -21.16 22.49 -6.01
N PRO A 72 -21.33 22.98 -7.25
CA PRO A 72 -21.49 24.41 -7.48
C PRO A 72 -22.68 24.91 -6.67
N GLU A 73 -22.54 26.10 -6.05
CA GLU A 73 -23.53 26.66 -5.14
C GLU A 73 -24.95 26.75 -5.73
N GLU A 74 -25.07 26.81 -7.07
CA GLU A 74 -26.34 26.79 -7.80
C GLU A 74 -27.18 25.52 -7.57
N LEU A 75 -26.57 24.37 -7.28
CA LEU A 75 -27.29 23.12 -7.00
C LEU A 75 -27.78 23.02 -5.55
N LEU A 76 -27.13 23.75 -4.62
CA LEU A 76 -27.53 23.78 -3.21
C LEU A 76 -28.79 24.62 -2.99
N ARG A 77 -29.00 25.67 -3.79
CA ARG A 77 -30.11 26.63 -3.62
C ARG A 77 -31.39 26.28 -4.37
N ARG A 78 -31.40 25.23 -5.18
CA ARG A 78 -32.54 24.89 -6.05
C ARG A 78 -33.73 24.27 -5.30
N ASN A 79 -33.54 23.88 -4.03
CA ASN A 79 -34.56 23.19 -3.24
C ASN A 79 -34.94 23.94 -1.95
N ASP A 80 -34.54 25.20 -1.77
CA ASP A 80 -35.04 26.01 -0.65
C ASP A 80 -36.48 26.44 -0.93
N PRO A 81 -37.49 25.94 -0.18
CA PRO A 81 -38.83 26.48 -0.28
C PRO A 81 -38.84 27.90 0.31
N MET A 82 -39.39 28.86 -0.46
CA MET A 82 -39.71 30.22 0.00
C MET A 82 -40.75 30.18 1.13
#